data_AF-A0A962YUF9-F1
#
_entry.id   AF-A0A962YUF9-F1
#
_cell.length_a   1.000
_cell.length_b   1.000
_cell.length_c   1.000
_cell.angle_alpha   90.00
_cell.angle_beta   90.00
_cell.angle_gamma   90.00
#
_symmetry.space_group_name_H-M   'P 1'
#
loop_
_entity.id
_entity.type
_entity.pdbx_description
1 polymer ?
#
loop_
_entity_poly.entity_id
_entity_poly.type
_entity_poly.pdbx_seq_one_letter_code
_entity_poly.pdbx_strand_id
1 'polypeptide(L)'
;MADHLIALFSLAWLLWIALVAVGLILERRSPAATLAWLLALLFMPYFGFLVYLLFGPRRLHRRRRRYGRARERLIQSTRDLRPDQAIPPHFPDAGLERQLTLLLERVGQGAPAPAIAVTLLETGDACFEAIEASIAAATHHIHLEYYLWTPDRVGTRLRDRLADQARAGVRVRLLLDAIGSDRVNRRFLQPLRDAGVQVAWFNPIGPRRLRLRHVNFRTHRKIVVCDGRIGFTGGINVSDAHSHIQQGADAWRDLHLGIEGEPVHRLQFIFLEDWYFATGQEPLEPEFFPHFAAAAGPWLQVIESGPDNDRHAIAKLYFAAIAGAQRQILLVTPYFVPNEALTAALITAALRGVEVQLLAPKQSDSWLVSAAARSYYDELVGAGVTIHEYGPPMLHAKLLVVDERIAAVGSANFDNRSLTLNFEAMAVLYDAGLAGQLARGFAADSRHASRYVKPGRRATLGQRLGESTARLLSPLL
;
A
#
# COMPACT_ATOMS: atom_id res chain seq x y z
N MET A 1 -27.41 -36.88 37.28
CA MET A 1 -27.56 -35.42 37.04
C MET A 1 -26.32 -34.82 36.35
N ALA A 2 -25.10 -35.15 36.80
CA ALA A 2 -23.86 -34.76 36.14
C ALA A 2 -23.75 -35.29 34.69
N ASP A 3 -24.13 -36.55 34.42
CA ASP A 3 -24.03 -37.13 33.08
C ASP A 3 -24.96 -36.46 32.06
N HIS A 4 -26.17 -36.08 32.49
CA HIS A 4 -27.10 -35.32 31.66
C HIS A 4 -26.58 -33.92 31.34
N LEU A 5 -25.90 -33.28 32.29
CA LEU A 5 -25.25 -31.98 32.07
C LEU A 5 -24.08 -32.12 31.10
N ILE A 6 -23.23 -33.15 31.26
CA ILE A 6 -22.11 -33.43 30.36
C ILE A 6 -22.61 -33.71 28.93
N ALA A 7 -23.65 -34.52 28.78
CA ALA A 7 -24.26 -34.80 27.49
C ALA A 7 -24.86 -33.55 26.84
N LEU A 8 -25.56 -32.72 27.63
CA LEU A 8 -26.13 -31.47 27.16
C LEU A 8 -25.06 -30.48 26.70
N PHE A 9 -23.99 -30.29 27.49
CA PHE A 9 -22.87 -29.42 27.13
C PHE A 9 -22.12 -29.94 25.89
N SER A 10 -21.94 -31.26 25.78
CA SER A 10 -21.31 -31.88 24.61
C SER A 10 -22.14 -31.69 23.34
N LEU A 11 -23.46 -31.85 23.43
CA LEU A 11 -24.38 -31.62 22.31
C LEU A 11 -24.41 -30.14 21.90
N ALA A 12 -24.46 -29.23 22.88
CA ALA A 12 -24.39 -27.79 22.63
C ALA A 12 -23.07 -27.39 21.97
N TRP A 13 -21.97 -28.01 22.38
CA TRP A 13 -20.64 -27.80 21.81
C TRP A 13 -20.55 -28.29 20.36
N LEU A 14 -21.04 -29.50 20.07
CA LEU A 14 -21.10 -30.05 18.71
C LEU A 14 -21.99 -29.21 17.79
N LEU A 15 -23.17 -28.78 18.27
CA LEU A 15 -24.05 -27.89 17.54
C LEU A 15 -23.37 -26.55 17.25
N TRP A 16 -22.63 -26.01 18.22
CA TRP A 16 -21.86 -24.78 18.03
C TRP A 16 -20.75 -24.95 16.99
N ILE A 17 -19.97 -26.03 17.03
CA ILE A 17 -18.96 -26.34 16.01
C ILE A 17 -19.63 -26.44 14.64
N ALA A 18 -20.76 -27.14 14.52
CA ALA A 18 -21.49 -27.27 13.26
C ALA A 18 -21.96 -25.92 12.72
N LEU A 19 -22.51 -25.04 13.57
CA LEU A 19 -22.94 -23.70 13.19
C LEU A 19 -21.77 -22.79 12.77
N VAL A 20 -20.63 -22.88 13.46
CA VAL A 20 -19.41 -22.16 13.07
C VAL A 20 -18.82 -22.71 11.80
N ALA A 21 -18.81 -24.03 11.62
CA ALA A 21 -18.33 -24.68 10.41
C ALA A 21 -19.17 -24.27 9.19
N VAL A 22 -20.50 -24.33 9.30
CA VAL A 22 -21.40 -23.82 8.27
C VAL A 22 -21.14 -22.34 8.01
N GLY A 23 -20.98 -21.51 9.05
CA GLY A 23 -20.65 -20.10 8.90
C GLY A 23 -19.32 -19.85 8.17
N LEU A 24 -18.27 -20.63 8.49
CA LEU A 24 -16.95 -20.55 7.86
C LEU A 24 -16.98 -21.00 6.40
N ILE A 25 -17.70 -22.09 6.11
CA ILE A 25 -17.88 -22.61 4.75
C ILE A 25 -18.64 -21.59 3.89
N LEU A 26 -19.71 -21.00 4.44
CA LEU A 26 -20.50 -19.98 3.74
C LEU A 26 -19.76 -18.66 3.52
N GLU A 27 -18.71 -18.37 4.30
CA GLU A 27 -17.89 -17.16 4.16
C GLU A 27 -16.96 -17.15 2.93
N ARG A 28 -16.90 -18.23 2.13
CA ARG A 28 -16.11 -18.31 0.87
C ARG A 28 -14.64 -17.88 1.02
N ARG A 29 -14.00 -18.23 2.14
CA ARG A 29 -12.56 -18.00 2.38
C ARG A 29 -11.69 -19.01 1.63
N SER A 30 -10.37 -18.79 1.62
CA SER A 30 -9.44 -19.78 1.07
C SER A 30 -9.67 -21.13 1.75
N PRO A 31 -9.73 -22.24 0.97
CA PRO A 31 -10.01 -23.57 1.52
C PRO A 31 -9.07 -23.95 2.67
N ALA A 32 -7.79 -23.57 2.56
CA ALA A 32 -6.78 -23.79 3.58
C ALA A 32 -7.07 -23.05 4.90
N ALA A 33 -7.50 -21.78 4.86
CA ALA A 33 -7.81 -21.02 6.08
C ALA A 33 -9.09 -21.56 6.75
N THR A 34 -10.09 -21.92 5.95
CA THR A 34 -11.32 -22.56 6.45
C THR A 34 -10.97 -23.88 7.15
N LEU A 35 -10.16 -24.72 6.50
CA LEU A 35 -9.73 -25.99 7.08
C LEU A 35 -8.91 -25.79 8.37
N ALA A 36 -7.99 -24.82 8.40
CA ALA A 36 -7.22 -24.50 9.60
C ALA A 36 -8.12 -24.09 10.78
N TRP A 37 -9.13 -23.26 10.54
CA TRP A 37 -10.11 -22.90 11.57
C TRP A 37 -10.94 -24.11 12.03
N LEU A 38 -11.40 -24.95 11.09
CA LEU A 38 -12.15 -26.16 11.42
C LEU A 38 -11.30 -27.12 12.27
N LEU A 39 -10.05 -27.37 11.89
CA LEU A 39 -9.12 -28.22 12.62
C LEU A 39 -8.80 -27.63 14.01
N ALA A 40 -8.55 -26.32 14.11
CA ALA A 40 -8.28 -25.67 15.39
C ALA A 40 -9.49 -25.77 16.34
N LEU A 41 -10.71 -25.59 15.83
CA LEU A 41 -11.93 -25.72 16.61
C LEU A 41 -12.24 -27.18 16.99
N LEU A 42 -11.85 -28.14 16.15
CA LEU A 42 -12.04 -29.56 16.39
C LEU A 42 -11.04 -30.13 17.41
N PHE A 43 -9.75 -29.88 17.21
CA PHE A 43 -8.68 -30.48 18.01
C PHE A 43 -8.32 -29.67 19.27
N MET A 44 -8.61 -28.36 19.27
CA MET A 44 -8.34 -27.49 20.40
C MET A 44 -9.58 -26.67 20.76
N PRO A 45 -10.70 -27.29 21.16
CA PRO A 45 -12.01 -26.64 21.23
C PRO A 45 -12.03 -25.33 22.03
N TYR A 46 -11.49 -25.31 23.25
CA TYR A 46 -11.47 -24.13 24.10
C TYR A 46 -10.51 -23.05 23.58
N PHE A 47 -9.32 -23.45 23.14
CA PHE A 47 -8.30 -22.53 22.63
C PHE A 47 -8.68 -21.97 21.25
N GLY A 48 -9.10 -22.82 20.32
CA GLY A 48 -9.64 -22.47 19.02
C GLY A 48 -10.86 -21.56 19.14
N PHE A 49 -11.74 -21.77 20.13
CA PHE A 49 -12.84 -20.85 20.41
C PHE A 49 -12.36 -19.48 20.89
N LEU A 50 -11.41 -19.44 21.83
CA LEU A 50 -10.82 -18.19 22.29
C LEU A 50 -10.15 -17.44 21.13
N VAL A 51 -9.36 -18.13 20.31
CA VAL A 51 -8.70 -17.59 19.12
C VAL A 51 -9.73 -17.12 18.10
N TYR A 52 -10.82 -17.86 17.85
CA TYR A 52 -11.92 -17.46 16.97
C TYR A 52 -12.69 -16.25 17.52
N LEU A 53 -12.89 -16.13 18.83
CA LEU A 53 -13.51 -14.96 19.43
C LEU A 53 -12.64 -13.70 19.31
N LEU A 54 -11.33 -13.86 19.44
CA LEU A 54 -10.36 -12.77 19.34
C LEU A 54 -10.15 -12.32 17.89
N PHE A 55 -9.90 -13.28 16.98
CA PHE A 55 -9.45 -13.07 15.61
C PHE A 55 -10.50 -13.39 14.53
N GLY A 56 -11.69 -13.84 14.90
CA GLY A 56 -12.68 -14.36 13.95
C GLY A 56 -13.34 -13.32 13.05
N PRO A 57 -13.96 -13.79 11.94
CA PRO A 57 -14.35 -12.98 10.78
C PRO A 57 -15.43 -11.92 10.96
N ARG A 58 -16.37 -12.18 11.89
CA ARG A 58 -17.66 -11.46 11.97
C ARG A 58 -17.54 -9.97 12.27
N ARG A 59 -16.37 -9.49 12.73
CA ARG A 59 -16.17 -8.08 13.13
C ARG A 59 -15.48 -7.23 12.07
N LEU A 60 -14.86 -7.86 11.08
CA LEU A 60 -14.32 -7.19 9.90
C LEU A 60 -15.45 -6.61 9.02
N HIS A 61 -16.49 -7.40 8.76
CA HIS A 61 -17.62 -7.02 7.93
C HIS A 61 -18.31 -5.70 8.34
N ARG A 62 -18.41 -5.40 9.64
CA ARG A 62 -18.99 -4.14 10.12
C ARG A 62 -18.15 -2.91 9.76
N ARG A 63 -16.82 -3.06 9.77
CA ARG A 63 -15.87 -1.98 9.41
C ARG A 63 -15.85 -1.75 7.90
N ARG A 64 -15.80 -2.83 7.11
CA ARG A 64 -15.97 -2.77 5.65
C ARG A 64 -17.25 -2.02 5.27
N ARG A 65 -18.38 -2.31 5.92
CA ARG A 65 -19.65 -1.59 5.70
C ARG A 65 -19.58 -0.11 6.08
N ARG A 66 -18.85 0.27 7.14
CA ARG A 66 -18.68 1.69 7.52
C ARG A 66 -17.85 2.44 6.49
N TYR A 67 -16.74 1.85 6.03
CA TYR A 67 -15.90 2.42 4.98
C TYR A 67 -16.64 2.45 3.63
N GLY A 68 -17.40 1.41 3.28
CA GLY A 68 -18.24 1.40 2.08
C GLY A 68 -19.30 2.51 2.07
N ARG A 69 -19.94 2.80 3.20
CA ARG A 69 -20.87 3.94 3.32
C ARG A 69 -20.17 5.30 3.19
N ALA A 70 -18.94 5.40 3.72
CA ALA A 70 -18.09 6.56 3.54
C ALA A 70 -17.82 6.83 2.06
N ARG A 71 -17.38 5.78 1.37
CA ARG A 71 -17.17 5.77 -0.08
C ARG A 71 -18.41 6.14 -0.86
N GLU A 72 -19.54 5.51 -0.59
CA GLU A 72 -20.79 5.73 -1.31
C GLU A 72 -21.25 7.18 -1.19
N ARG A 73 -21.22 7.76 0.00
CA ARG A 73 -21.55 9.17 0.22
C ARG A 73 -20.61 10.08 -0.54
N LEU A 74 -19.31 9.84 -0.42
CA LEU A 74 -18.27 10.60 -1.11
C LEU A 74 -18.47 10.56 -2.63
N ILE A 75 -18.67 9.36 -3.20
CA ILE A 75 -18.99 9.18 -4.63
C ILE A 75 -20.23 9.98 -5.02
N GLN A 76 -21.31 9.88 -4.25
CA GLN A 76 -22.56 10.59 -4.54
C GLN A 76 -22.38 12.11 -4.58
N SER A 77 -21.66 12.68 -3.60
CA SER A 77 -21.40 14.12 -3.53
C SER A 77 -20.34 14.60 -4.54
N THR A 78 -19.46 13.72 -5.01
CA THR A 78 -18.48 14.05 -6.07
C THR A 78 -18.96 13.65 -7.46
N ARG A 79 -20.19 13.19 -7.62
CA ARG A 79 -20.67 12.65 -8.90
C ARG A 79 -20.59 13.66 -10.03
N ASP A 80 -20.86 14.93 -9.74
CA ASP A 80 -20.79 16.00 -10.72
C ASP A 80 -19.35 16.53 -10.92
N LEU A 81 -18.44 16.20 -10.00
CA LEU A 81 -17.01 16.55 -10.03
C LEU A 81 -16.13 15.44 -10.62
N ARG A 82 -16.67 14.21 -10.62
CA ARG A 82 -16.13 13.05 -11.31
C ARG A 82 -16.87 12.95 -12.61
N PRO A 83 -16.29 13.43 -13.71
CA PRO A 83 -16.89 13.09 -14.96
C PRO A 83 -16.75 11.55 -15.04
N ASP A 84 -17.86 10.82 -15.20
CA ASP A 84 -17.90 9.39 -15.54
C ASP A 84 -17.26 9.26 -16.94
N GLN A 85 -15.99 9.64 -17.04
CA GLN A 85 -15.26 9.72 -18.28
C GLN A 85 -14.86 8.31 -18.60
N ALA A 86 -15.57 7.77 -19.58
CA ALA A 86 -14.98 6.79 -20.47
C ALA A 86 -13.54 7.21 -20.77
N ILE A 87 -12.66 6.22 -20.88
CA ILE A 87 -11.24 6.41 -21.18
C ILE A 87 -11.09 7.49 -22.26
N PRO A 88 -10.35 8.58 -22.00
CA PRO A 88 -10.29 9.72 -22.90
C PRO A 88 -9.89 9.31 -24.33
N PRO A 89 -10.44 9.95 -25.37
CA PRO A 89 -10.22 9.56 -26.76
C PRO A 89 -8.76 9.73 -27.23
N HIS A 90 -7.94 10.47 -26.49
CA HIS A 90 -6.52 10.67 -26.76
C HIS A 90 -5.60 9.71 -26.00
N PHE A 91 -6.14 8.84 -25.14
CA PHE A 91 -5.39 7.78 -24.49
C PHE A 91 -5.13 6.63 -25.48
N PRO A 92 -4.01 5.87 -25.39
CA PRO A 92 -3.75 4.75 -26.29
C PRO A 92 -4.95 3.80 -26.48
N ASP A 93 -5.31 3.55 -27.74
CA ASP A 93 -6.50 2.77 -28.11
C ASP A 93 -6.31 1.25 -28.07
N ALA A 94 -5.06 0.78 -28.02
CA ALA A 94 -4.70 -0.63 -28.04
C ALA A 94 -3.46 -0.92 -27.19
N GLY A 95 -3.15 -2.19 -26.99
CA GLY A 95 -1.99 -2.63 -26.21
C GLY A 95 -2.29 -2.82 -24.72
N LEU A 96 -1.23 -3.03 -23.95
CA LEU A 96 -1.31 -3.35 -22.53
C LEU A 96 -1.86 -2.15 -21.72
N GLU A 97 -1.51 -0.93 -22.11
CA GLU A 97 -1.99 0.32 -21.49
C GLU A 97 -3.52 0.39 -21.50
N ARG A 98 -4.14 0.09 -22.65
CA ARG A 98 -5.60 0.06 -22.80
C ARG A 98 -6.23 -1.06 -21.97
N GLN A 99 -5.64 -2.26 -22.01
CA GLN A 99 -6.15 -3.42 -21.27
C GLN A 99 -6.13 -3.18 -19.75
N LEU A 100 -5.02 -2.64 -19.23
CA LEU A 100 -4.90 -2.30 -17.81
C LEU A 100 -5.89 -1.22 -17.41
N THR A 101 -6.05 -0.20 -18.23
CA THR A 101 -7.01 0.87 -17.96
C THR A 101 -8.45 0.35 -17.86
N LEU A 102 -8.88 -0.45 -18.85
CA LEU A 102 -10.21 -1.07 -18.86
C LEU A 102 -10.44 -1.98 -17.65
N LEU A 103 -9.42 -2.75 -17.26
CA LEU A 103 -9.46 -3.58 -16.06
C LEU A 103 -9.67 -2.73 -14.81
N LEU A 104 -8.86 -1.68 -14.64
CA LEU A 104 -8.86 -0.79 -13.48
C LEU A 104 -10.15 0.03 -13.35
N GLU A 105 -10.68 0.49 -14.48
CA GLU A 105 -11.99 1.15 -14.56
C GLU A 105 -13.12 0.21 -14.11
N ARG A 106 -13.13 -1.04 -14.60
CA ARG A 106 -14.14 -2.05 -14.20
C ARG A 106 -14.06 -2.45 -12.74
N VAL A 107 -12.89 -2.33 -12.12
CA VAL A 107 -12.74 -2.48 -10.66
C VAL A 107 -12.92 -1.14 -9.90
N GLY A 108 -13.37 -0.10 -10.59
CA GLY A 108 -13.82 1.18 -10.06
C GLY A 108 -12.71 2.05 -9.49
N GLN A 109 -11.57 2.10 -10.19
CA GLN A 109 -10.45 3.00 -9.88
C GLN A 109 -10.50 4.34 -10.63
N GLY A 110 -11.49 4.54 -11.50
CA GLY A 110 -11.58 5.71 -12.38
C GLY A 110 -10.73 5.54 -13.65
N ALA A 111 -10.86 6.49 -14.58
CA ALA A 111 -10.07 6.54 -15.81
C ALA A 111 -8.70 7.22 -15.61
N PRO A 112 -7.73 7.01 -16.51
CA PRO A 112 -6.49 7.77 -16.54
C PRO A 112 -6.79 9.23 -16.91
N ALA A 113 -5.98 10.13 -16.35
CA ALA A 113 -6.03 11.57 -16.64
C ALA A 113 -4.62 12.08 -17.01
N PRO A 114 -4.51 13.11 -17.86
CA PRO A 114 -3.22 13.67 -18.20
C PRO A 114 -2.75 14.59 -17.08
N ALA A 115 -1.52 14.38 -16.59
CA ALA A 115 -0.87 15.34 -15.72
C ALA A 115 -0.35 16.54 -16.53
N ILE A 116 -0.19 17.68 -15.87
CA ILE A 116 0.60 18.81 -16.39
C ILE A 116 2.08 18.45 -16.30
N ALA A 117 2.51 17.95 -15.14
CA ALA A 117 3.88 17.54 -14.89
C ALA A 117 3.95 16.39 -13.89
N VAL A 118 4.98 15.55 -14.02
CA VAL A 118 5.34 14.53 -13.04
C VAL A 118 6.83 14.64 -12.76
N THR A 119 7.18 14.73 -11.49
CA THR A 119 8.56 14.77 -11.00
C THR A 119 8.86 13.48 -10.24
N LEU A 120 9.94 12.80 -10.63
CA LEU A 120 10.45 11.64 -9.91
C LEU A 120 11.34 12.12 -8.75
N LEU A 121 10.98 11.75 -7.52
CA LEU A 121 11.67 12.15 -6.29
C LEU A 121 12.37 10.92 -5.72
N GLU A 122 13.65 10.77 -6.08
CA GLU A 122 14.45 9.57 -5.80
C GLU A 122 15.16 9.58 -4.43
N THR A 123 15.12 10.71 -3.72
CA THR A 123 15.72 10.84 -2.38
C THR A 123 14.72 11.48 -1.42
N GLY A 124 14.86 11.19 -0.12
CA GLY A 124 14.05 11.82 0.91
C GLY A 124 14.22 13.34 0.91
N ASP A 125 15.45 13.84 0.78
CA ASP A 125 15.71 15.29 0.81
C ASP A 125 15.01 16.03 -0.34
N ALA A 126 15.13 15.53 -1.58
CA ALA A 126 14.42 16.12 -2.72
C ALA A 126 12.90 16.04 -2.54
N CYS A 127 12.40 14.95 -1.97
CA CYS A 127 10.98 14.79 -1.68
C CYS A 127 10.47 15.78 -0.63
N PHE A 128 11.17 15.92 0.50
CA PHE A 128 10.78 16.83 1.56
C PHE A 128 10.89 18.30 1.12
N GLU A 129 11.92 18.66 0.35
CA GLU A 129 12.05 19.99 -0.23
C GLU A 129 10.87 20.33 -1.16
N ALA A 130 10.50 19.41 -2.06
CA ALA A 130 9.37 19.61 -2.97
C ALA A 130 8.02 19.72 -2.23
N ILE A 131 7.82 18.89 -1.19
CA ILE A 131 6.63 18.93 -0.34
C ILE A 131 6.58 20.26 0.43
N GLU A 132 7.68 20.68 1.04
CA GLU A 132 7.74 21.92 1.82
C GLU A 132 7.55 23.16 0.95
N ALA A 133 8.10 23.17 -0.26
CA ALA A 133 7.87 24.24 -1.23
C ALA A 133 6.39 24.32 -1.65
N SER A 134 5.75 23.17 -1.86
CA SER A 134 4.32 23.10 -2.22
C SER A 134 3.42 23.52 -1.07
N ILE A 135 3.77 23.14 0.17
CA ILE A 135 3.09 23.61 1.39
C ILE A 135 3.24 25.12 1.52
N ALA A 136 4.45 25.66 1.29
CA ALA A 136 4.70 27.09 1.36
C ALA A 136 3.90 27.91 0.34
N ALA A 137 3.64 27.32 -0.83
CA ALA A 137 2.90 27.95 -1.93
C ALA A 137 1.38 27.74 -1.86
N ALA A 138 0.88 26.86 -0.98
CA ALA A 138 -0.55 26.58 -0.88
C ALA A 138 -1.32 27.80 -0.37
N THR A 139 -2.53 28.00 -0.90
CA THR A 139 -3.35 29.19 -0.64
C THR A 139 -4.73 28.85 -0.09
N HIS A 140 -5.23 27.64 -0.33
CA HIS A 140 -6.57 27.21 0.06
C HIS A 140 -6.53 26.09 1.10
N HIS A 141 -5.90 24.96 0.76
CA HIS A 141 -5.90 23.79 1.62
C HIS A 141 -4.70 22.88 1.45
N ILE A 142 -4.37 22.19 2.52
CA ILE A 142 -3.31 21.20 2.59
C ILE A 142 -3.86 19.94 3.28
N HIS A 143 -3.83 18.81 2.59
CA HIS A 143 -4.30 17.51 3.10
C HIS A 143 -3.14 16.51 3.12
N LEU A 144 -2.81 15.99 4.30
CA LEU A 144 -1.71 15.04 4.49
C LEU A 144 -2.17 13.76 5.17
N GLU A 145 -1.78 12.64 4.60
CA GLU A 145 -1.90 11.31 5.20
C GLU A 145 -0.56 10.59 5.17
N TYR A 146 -0.14 10.08 6.33
CA TYR A 146 1.08 9.29 6.45
C TYR A 146 0.91 8.09 7.38
N TYR A 147 1.45 6.96 6.93
CA TYR A 147 1.67 5.79 7.78
C TYR A 147 2.64 6.10 8.92
N LEU A 148 3.88 6.47 8.56
CA LEU A 148 4.93 6.75 9.54
C LEU A 148 5.32 8.22 9.48
N TRP A 149 5.18 8.87 10.63
CA TRP A 149 5.71 10.17 10.94
C TRP A 149 6.51 10.06 12.23
N THR A 150 7.78 10.41 12.19
CA THR A 150 8.66 10.40 13.37
C THR A 150 8.86 11.82 13.88
N PRO A 151 8.84 12.08 15.20
CA PRO A 151 9.12 13.41 15.77
C PRO A 151 10.63 13.70 15.80
N ASP A 152 11.30 13.55 14.67
CA ASP A 152 12.72 13.81 14.45
C ASP A 152 12.93 15.16 13.73
N ARG A 153 14.10 15.43 13.15
CA ARG A 153 14.40 16.76 12.57
C ARG A 153 13.51 17.05 11.37
N VAL A 154 13.41 16.10 10.44
CA VAL A 154 12.52 16.19 9.27
C VAL A 154 11.07 16.31 9.72
N GLY A 155 10.60 15.44 10.61
CA GLY A 155 9.22 15.48 11.06
C GLY A 155 8.85 16.76 11.82
N THR A 156 9.78 17.30 12.61
CA THR A 156 9.59 18.59 13.31
C THR A 156 9.55 19.75 12.33
N ARG A 157 10.45 19.77 11.34
CA ARG A 157 10.48 20.80 10.30
C ARG A 157 9.16 20.84 9.53
N LEU A 158 8.68 19.68 9.06
CA LEU A 158 7.42 19.59 8.32
C LEU A 158 6.21 19.98 9.19
N ARG A 159 6.21 19.59 10.48
CA ARG A 159 5.18 20.02 11.45
C ARG A 159 5.11 21.55 11.54
N ASP A 160 6.25 22.20 11.66
CA ASP A 160 6.30 23.66 11.84
C ASP A 160 5.82 24.39 10.59
N ARG A 161 6.18 23.91 9.39
CA ARG A 161 5.65 24.45 8.12
C ARG A 161 4.13 24.36 8.02
N LEU A 162 3.53 23.25 8.43
CA LEU A 162 2.08 23.08 8.45
C LEU A 162 1.41 24.02 9.46
N ALA A 163 2.02 24.21 10.63
CA ALA A 163 1.53 25.15 11.62
C ALA A 163 1.57 26.59 11.10
N ASP A 164 2.64 26.98 10.40
CA ASP A 164 2.77 28.31 9.82
C ASP A 164 1.70 28.56 8.74
N GLN A 165 1.44 27.59 7.88
CA GLN A 165 0.37 27.69 6.87
C GLN A 165 -1.03 27.77 7.48
N ALA A 166 -1.30 26.99 8.53
CA ALA A 166 -2.57 27.08 9.23
C ALA A 166 -2.79 28.46 9.88
N ARG A 167 -1.73 29.05 10.46
CA ARG A 167 -1.77 30.44 10.98
C ARG A 167 -1.99 31.48 9.89
N ALA A 168 -1.48 31.22 8.68
CA ALA A 168 -1.72 32.05 7.50
C ALA A 168 -3.15 31.91 6.94
N GLY A 169 -3.99 31.06 7.51
CA GLY A 169 -5.39 30.87 7.14
C GLY A 169 -5.65 29.72 6.17
N VAL A 170 -4.61 28.98 5.75
CA VAL A 170 -4.75 27.80 4.89
C VAL A 170 -5.37 26.65 5.69
N ARG A 171 -6.35 25.96 5.11
CA ARG A 171 -6.99 24.83 5.80
C ARG A 171 -6.10 23.60 5.78
N VAL A 172 -5.57 23.19 6.93
CA VAL A 172 -4.69 22.03 7.03
C VAL A 172 -5.39 20.86 7.73
N ARG A 173 -5.40 19.68 7.08
CA ARG A 173 -5.85 18.41 7.67
C ARG A 173 -4.71 17.39 7.64
N LEU A 174 -4.41 16.81 8.81
CA LEU A 174 -3.37 15.81 9.00
C LEU A 174 -3.96 14.51 9.55
N LEU A 175 -3.82 13.43 8.80
CA LEU A 175 -4.23 12.08 9.17
C LEU A 175 -3.00 11.20 9.38
N LEU A 176 -2.85 10.64 10.58
CA LEU A 176 -1.72 9.79 10.94
C LEU A 176 -2.17 8.37 11.27
N ASP A 177 -1.40 7.38 10.82
CA ASP A 177 -1.58 6.01 11.28
C ASP A 177 -1.05 5.84 12.71
N ALA A 178 -1.93 5.43 13.62
CA ALA A 178 -1.62 5.19 15.03
C ALA A 178 -0.60 4.07 15.33
N ILE A 179 -0.28 3.15 14.40
CA ILE A 179 0.78 2.16 14.59
C ILE A 179 2.08 2.66 13.97
N GLY A 180 2.03 3.13 12.73
CA GLY A 180 3.24 3.61 12.05
C GLY A 180 3.83 4.87 12.70
N SER A 181 2.99 5.70 13.34
CA SER A 181 3.40 6.94 14.01
C SER A 181 3.29 6.84 15.54
N ASP A 182 3.62 5.69 16.12
CA ASP A 182 3.52 5.42 17.56
C ASP A 182 4.37 6.36 18.44
N ARG A 183 5.48 6.88 17.90
CA ARG A 183 6.35 7.88 18.55
C ARG A 183 5.75 9.27 18.61
N VAL A 184 4.74 9.57 17.78
CA VAL A 184 4.09 10.89 17.76
C VAL A 184 3.14 11.03 18.94
N ASN A 185 3.49 11.92 19.87
CA ASN A 185 2.75 12.14 21.11
C ASN A 185 1.98 13.47 21.10
N ARG A 186 1.16 13.68 22.14
CA ARG A 186 0.36 14.91 22.30
C ARG A 186 1.20 16.18 22.29
N ARG A 187 2.41 16.17 22.89
CA ARG A 187 3.29 17.35 22.93
C ARG A 187 3.78 17.70 21.53
N PHE A 188 4.15 16.70 20.74
CA PHE A 188 4.57 16.90 19.35
C PHE A 188 3.46 17.50 18.49
N LEU A 189 2.21 17.07 18.68
CA LEU A 189 1.05 17.56 17.92
C LEU A 189 0.45 18.87 18.44
N GLN A 190 0.84 19.33 19.63
CA GLN A 190 0.23 20.50 20.26
C GLN A 190 0.42 21.78 19.41
N PRO A 191 1.63 22.08 18.86
CA PRO A 191 1.82 23.25 18.00
C PRO A 191 0.92 23.28 16.76
N LEU A 192 0.63 22.11 16.16
CA LEU A 192 -0.29 21.99 15.03
C LEU A 192 -1.72 22.36 15.45
N ARG A 193 -2.18 21.82 16.57
CA ARG A 193 -3.53 22.08 17.08
C ARG A 193 -3.71 23.53 17.48
N ASP A 194 -2.71 24.12 18.12
CA ASP A 194 -2.72 25.53 18.52
C ASP A 194 -2.73 26.46 17.30
N ALA A 195 -2.13 26.04 16.18
CA ALA A 195 -2.17 26.73 14.90
C ALA A 195 -3.48 26.54 14.12
N GLY A 196 -4.40 25.69 14.59
CA GLY A 196 -5.69 25.42 13.90
C GLY A 196 -5.66 24.23 12.94
N VAL A 197 -4.58 23.46 12.88
CA VAL A 197 -4.51 22.24 12.07
C VAL A 197 -5.46 21.18 12.62
N GLN A 198 -6.27 20.59 11.74
CA GLN A 198 -7.14 19.48 12.07
C GLN A 198 -6.33 18.18 12.07
N VAL A 199 -6.13 17.57 13.24
CA VAL A 199 -5.34 16.34 13.36
C VAL A 199 -6.23 15.16 13.74
N ALA A 200 -6.18 14.09 12.95
CA ALA A 200 -6.92 12.84 13.16
C ALA A 200 -5.99 11.62 13.16
N TRP A 201 -6.45 10.54 13.79
CA TRP A 201 -5.75 9.26 13.83
C TRP A 201 -6.52 8.20 13.05
N PHE A 202 -5.85 7.52 12.14
CA PHE A 202 -6.38 6.36 11.46
C PHE A 202 -6.35 5.14 12.39
N ASN A 203 -7.53 4.55 12.65
CA ASN A 203 -7.71 3.38 13.51
C ASN A 203 -6.93 3.40 14.85
N PRO A 204 -7.21 4.35 15.77
CA PRO A 204 -6.46 4.47 17.03
C PRO A 204 -6.55 3.21 17.93
N ILE A 205 -5.46 2.95 18.66
CA ILE A 205 -5.34 1.89 19.67
C ILE A 205 -5.52 2.52 21.07
N GLY A 206 -6.28 1.89 21.97
CA GLY A 206 -6.46 2.43 23.31
C GLY A 206 -7.17 1.49 24.31
N PRO A 207 -6.96 1.71 25.63
CA PRO A 207 -7.31 0.75 26.69
C PRO A 207 -8.81 0.63 26.98
N ARG A 208 -9.64 1.62 26.60
CA ARG A 208 -11.09 1.63 26.91
C ARG A 208 -11.91 0.52 26.23
N ARG A 209 -11.32 -0.33 25.38
CA ARG A 209 -11.95 -1.53 24.78
C ARG A 209 -10.85 -2.52 24.43
N LEU A 210 -10.88 -3.76 24.91
CA LEU A 210 -10.03 -4.88 24.46
C LEU A 210 -9.94 -4.92 22.90
N ARG A 211 -8.91 -4.28 22.33
CA ARG A 211 -8.78 -3.98 20.89
C ARG A 211 -7.42 -4.44 20.33
N LEU A 212 -7.01 -5.68 20.62
CA LEU A 212 -6.01 -6.45 19.82
C LEU A 212 -6.44 -6.66 18.35
N ARG A 213 -7.47 -5.94 17.89
CA ARG A 213 -8.31 -6.16 16.69
C ARG A 213 -8.11 -5.07 15.63
N HIS A 214 -7.27 -4.08 15.94
CA HIS A 214 -6.96 -2.90 15.13
C HIS A 214 -5.54 -2.95 14.53
N VAL A 215 -4.84 -4.07 14.74
CA VAL A 215 -3.48 -4.31 14.25
C VAL A 215 -3.47 -4.59 12.75
N ASN A 216 -4.51 -5.27 12.26
CA ASN A 216 -4.84 -5.35 10.84
C ASN A 216 -5.75 -4.15 10.50
N PHE A 217 -5.77 -3.66 9.26
CA PHE A 217 -6.44 -2.41 8.83
C PHE A 217 -5.67 -1.14 9.16
N ARG A 218 -4.47 -1.00 8.60
CA ARG A 218 -3.65 0.22 8.71
C ARG A 218 -3.65 0.96 7.39
N THR A 219 -3.56 2.28 7.46
CA THR A 219 -3.21 3.04 6.25
C THR A 219 -1.72 2.95 6.06
N HIS A 220 -1.30 2.51 4.88
CA HIS A 220 0.09 2.50 4.48
C HIS A 220 0.36 3.58 3.42
N ARG A 221 -0.62 4.47 3.18
CA ARG A 221 -0.57 5.54 2.20
C ARG A 221 0.36 6.66 2.68
N LYS A 222 0.95 7.34 1.70
CA LYS A 222 1.68 8.60 1.87
C LYS A 222 1.12 9.52 0.81
N ILE A 223 0.27 10.44 1.24
CA ILE A 223 -0.44 11.36 0.36
C ILE A 223 -0.27 12.76 0.91
N VAL A 224 0.16 13.68 0.04
CA VAL A 224 0.09 15.12 0.30
C VAL A 224 -0.66 15.74 -0.85
N VAL A 225 -1.64 16.59 -0.57
CA VAL A 225 -2.32 17.39 -1.60
C VAL A 225 -2.35 18.84 -1.16
N CYS A 226 -1.85 19.71 -2.05
CA CYS A 226 -1.88 21.17 -1.89
C CYS A 226 -2.83 21.75 -2.94
N ASP A 227 -3.85 22.46 -2.47
CA ASP A 227 -4.86 23.15 -3.28
C ASP A 227 -5.61 22.30 -4.31
N GLY A 228 -5.54 20.96 -4.20
CA GLY A 228 -6.07 20.05 -5.22
C GLY A 228 -5.29 20.07 -6.54
N ARG A 229 -4.19 20.83 -6.61
CA ARG A 229 -3.39 21.09 -7.82
C ARG A 229 -2.11 20.28 -7.87
N ILE A 230 -1.43 20.19 -6.73
CA ILE A 230 -0.17 19.48 -6.58
C ILE A 230 -0.37 18.36 -5.57
N GLY A 231 0.03 17.15 -5.95
CA GLY A 231 -0.10 15.95 -5.13
C GLY A 231 1.22 15.18 -5.04
N PHE A 232 1.42 14.50 -3.94
CA PHE A 232 2.57 13.63 -3.72
C PHE A 232 2.12 12.24 -3.28
N THR A 233 2.74 11.19 -3.85
CA THR A 233 2.56 9.81 -3.37
C THR A 233 3.77 8.92 -3.68
N GLY A 234 4.00 7.88 -2.87
CA GLY A 234 5.18 7.02 -3.01
C GLY A 234 5.49 6.18 -1.77
N GLY A 235 6.75 5.76 -1.64
CA GLY A 235 7.22 4.93 -0.52
C GLY A 235 7.77 5.70 0.68
N ILE A 236 8.26 6.94 0.46
CA ILE A 236 8.96 7.76 1.46
C ILE A 236 8.04 8.15 2.63
N ASN A 237 8.44 7.79 3.85
CA ASN A 237 7.78 8.23 5.10
C ASN A 237 8.43 9.50 5.65
N VAL A 238 7.76 10.18 6.59
CA VAL A 238 8.31 11.37 7.27
C VAL A 238 9.24 10.92 8.40
N SER A 239 10.53 10.80 8.08
CA SER A 239 11.59 10.52 9.06
C SER A 239 12.97 10.89 8.52
N ASP A 240 13.89 11.20 9.43
CA ASP A 240 15.32 11.36 9.20
C ASP A 240 15.93 10.13 8.51
N ALA A 241 15.35 8.93 8.67
CA ALA A 241 15.80 7.69 8.00
C ALA A 241 15.89 7.80 6.47
N HIS A 242 15.11 8.68 5.84
CA HIS A 242 15.14 8.92 4.39
C HIS A 242 16.03 10.11 3.97
N SER A 243 16.54 10.89 4.93
CA SER A 243 17.28 12.12 4.66
C SER A 243 18.79 11.87 4.63
N HIS A 244 19.44 12.14 3.49
CA HIS A 244 20.90 12.09 3.40
C HIS A 244 21.54 13.21 4.23
N ILE A 245 20.87 14.36 4.39
CA ILE A 245 21.33 15.42 5.30
C ILE A 245 21.47 14.90 6.73
N GLN A 246 20.58 14.00 7.19
CA GLN A 246 20.60 13.49 8.56
C GLN A 246 21.35 12.16 8.73
N GLN A 247 21.31 11.27 7.73
CA GLN A 247 21.86 9.90 7.82
C GLN A 247 23.05 9.65 6.88
N GLY A 248 23.42 10.61 6.03
CA GLY A 248 24.52 10.45 5.08
C GLY A 248 24.28 9.27 4.13
N ALA A 249 25.26 8.36 4.07
CA ALA A 249 25.19 7.16 3.25
C ALA A 249 24.19 6.10 3.76
N ASP A 250 23.72 6.21 5.01
CA ASP A 250 22.79 5.26 5.62
C ASP A 250 21.31 5.61 5.35
N ALA A 251 21.03 6.71 4.66
CA ALA A 251 19.67 7.12 4.32
C ALA A 251 19.01 6.12 3.36
N TRP A 252 17.76 5.74 3.64
CA TRP A 252 17.04 4.75 2.87
C TRP A 252 16.79 5.19 1.43
N ARG A 253 17.07 4.29 0.48
CA ARG A 253 16.78 4.48 -0.94
C ARG A 253 15.31 4.18 -1.21
N ASP A 254 14.57 5.18 -1.65
CA ASP A 254 13.12 5.06 -1.88
C ASP A 254 12.70 5.97 -3.05
N LEU A 255 11.42 5.94 -3.43
CA LEU A 255 10.87 6.67 -4.57
C LEU A 255 9.53 7.30 -4.22
N HIS A 256 9.36 8.55 -4.64
CA HIS A 256 8.12 9.30 -4.55
C HIS A 256 7.83 10.04 -5.85
N LEU A 257 6.57 10.38 -6.08
CA LEU A 257 6.14 11.18 -7.22
C LEU A 257 5.62 12.52 -6.74
N GLY A 258 6.06 13.61 -7.36
CA GLY A 258 5.35 14.89 -7.37
C GLY A 258 4.50 14.98 -8.62
N ILE A 259 3.21 15.25 -8.49
CA ILE A 259 2.22 15.25 -9.56
C ILE A 259 1.54 16.62 -9.58
N GLU A 260 1.52 17.27 -10.74
CA GLU A 260 0.72 18.46 -10.98
C GLU A 260 -0.34 18.15 -12.03
N GLY A 261 -1.59 18.50 -11.77
CA GLY A 261 -2.70 18.33 -12.72
C GLY A 261 -3.82 17.43 -12.22
N GLU A 262 -4.74 17.09 -13.13
CA GLU A 262 -5.97 16.37 -12.85
C GLU A 262 -5.82 15.05 -12.07
N PRO A 263 -4.76 14.22 -12.27
CA PRO A 263 -4.58 13.00 -11.47
C PRO A 263 -4.54 13.24 -9.95
N VAL A 264 -4.22 14.45 -9.48
CA VAL A 264 -4.23 14.83 -8.06
C VAL A 264 -5.63 14.73 -7.45
N HIS A 265 -6.70 14.90 -8.23
CA HIS A 265 -8.08 14.72 -7.76
C HIS A 265 -8.33 13.34 -7.18
N ARG A 266 -7.67 12.31 -7.72
CA ARG A 266 -7.83 10.95 -7.21
C ARG A 266 -7.12 10.77 -5.86
N LEU A 267 -5.93 11.37 -5.67
CA LEU A 267 -5.26 11.42 -4.36
C LEU A 267 -6.09 12.18 -3.33
N GLN A 268 -6.63 13.33 -3.71
CA GLN A 268 -7.54 14.14 -2.89
C GLN A 268 -8.75 13.31 -2.46
N PHE A 269 -9.38 12.60 -3.40
CA PHE A 269 -10.52 11.74 -3.10
C PHE A 269 -10.17 10.63 -2.09
N ILE A 270 -9.04 9.95 -2.27
CA ILE A 270 -8.59 8.89 -1.36
C ILE A 270 -8.41 9.46 0.06
N PHE A 271 -7.72 10.60 0.18
CA PHE A 271 -7.54 11.28 1.46
C PHE A 271 -8.89 11.63 2.13
N LEU A 272 -9.82 12.21 1.38
CA LEU A 272 -11.13 12.61 1.90
C LEU A 272 -11.94 11.40 2.37
N GLU A 273 -11.83 10.25 1.69
CA GLU A 273 -12.45 9.00 2.11
C GLU A 273 -11.91 8.53 3.47
N ASP A 274 -10.59 8.49 3.61
CA ASP A 274 -9.93 8.10 4.85
C ASP A 274 -10.21 9.07 6.00
N TRP A 275 -10.23 10.37 5.69
CA TRP A 275 -10.60 11.41 6.65
C TRP A 275 -12.01 11.21 7.18
N TYR A 276 -12.98 11.00 6.28
CA TYR A 276 -14.36 10.74 6.67
C TYR A 276 -14.50 9.44 7.46
N PHE A 277 -13.78 8.38 7.07
CA PHE A 277 -13.76 7.14 7.80
C PHE A 277 -13.23 7.31 9.24
N ALA A 278 -12.14 8.08 9.40
CA ALA A 278 -11.50 8.32 10.68
C ALA A 278 -12.33 9.24 11.60
N THR A 279 -12.90 10.32 11.06
CA THR A 279 -13.51 11.39 11.85
C THR A 279 -15.04 11.37 11.86
N GLY A 280 -15.68 10.84 10.80
CA GLY A 280 -17.11 10.98 10.55
C GLY A 280 -17.55 12.37 10.09
N GLN A 281 -16.61 13.30 9.85
CA GLN A 281 -16.89 14.66 9.39
C GLN A 281 -16.91 14.71 7.86
N GLU A 282 -18.07 15.03 7.28
CA GLU A 282 -18.23 15.10 5.82
C GLU A 282 -17.24 16.12 5.24
N PRO A 283 -16.31 15.70 4.38
CA PRO A 283 -15.14 16.54 4.12
C PRO A 283 -15.19 17.19 2.73
N LEU A 284 -16.37 17.37 2.14
CA LEU A 284 -16.50 17.66 0.71
C LEU A 284 -16.92 19.08 0.42
N GLU A 285 -16.04 19.79 -0.26
CA GLU A 285 -16.25 21.11 -0.83
C GLU A 285 -15.81 21.03 -2.29
N PRO A 286 -16.63 21.46 -3.27
CA PRO A 286 -16.27 21.49 -4.69
C PRO A 286 -14.93 22.17 -4.97
N GLU A 287 -14.57 23.15 -4.14
CA GLU A 287 -13.33 23.91 -4.18
C GLU A 287 -12.06 23.05 -3.98
N PHE A 288 -12.20 21.82 -3.48
CA PHE A 288 -11.08 20.86 -3.39
C PHE A 288 -10.71 20.22 -4.73
N PHE A 289 -11.53 20.42 -5.78
CA PHE A 289 -11.35 19.83 -7.10
C PHE A 289 -11.29 20.92 -8.17
N PRO A 290 -10.18 21.68 -8.25
CA PRO A 290 -10.03 22.75 -9.22
C PRO A 290 -10.10 22.24 -10.65
N HIS A 291 -10.64 23.05 -11.57
CA HIS A 291 -10.63 22.71 -12.98
C HIS A 291 -9.22 22.84 -13.57
N PHE A 292 -8.84 21.91 -14.45
CA PHE A 292 -7.61 21.97 -15.22
C PHE A 292 -7.95 22.17 -16.69
N ALA A 293 -7.15 23.00 -17.37
CA ALA A 293 -7.15 23.03 -18.83
C ALA A 293 -6.63 21.68 -19.35
N ALA A 294 -7.06 21.30 -20.56
CA ALA A 294 -6.58 20.08 -21.21
C ALA A 294 -5.05 20.07 -21.26
N ALA A 295 -4.45 19.11 -20.57
CA ALA A 295 -3.00 18.91 -20.54
C ALA A 295 -2.58 17.85 -21.57
N ALA A 296 -1.43 18.04 -22.19
CA ALA A 296 -0.80 17.08 -23.09
C ALA A 296 0.36 16.31 -22.43
N GLY A 297 0.45 16.37 -21.10
CA GLY A 297 1.50 15.70 -20.34
C GLY A 297 1.25 14.20 -20.15
N PRO A 298 2.03 13.54 -19.29
CA PRO A 298 2.00 12.09 -19.13
C PRO A 298 0.63 11.64 -18.60
N TRP A 299 0.18 10.47 -19.05
CA TRP A 299 -1.06 9.86 -18.57
C TRP A 299 -0.84 9.10 -17.27
N LEU A 300 -1.67 9.38 -16.26
CA LEU A 300 -1.61 8.72 -14.97
C LEU A 300 -2.97 8.15 -14.56
N GLN A 301 -2.93 7.02 -13.86
CA GLN A 301 -4.09 6.47 -13.17
C GLN A 301 -3.70 6.14 -11.74
N VAL A 302 -4.24 6.91 -10.80
CA VAL A 302 -4.03 6.65 -9.37
C VAL A 302 -5.03 5.60 -8.91
N ILE A 303 -4.52 4.49 -8.42
CA ILE A 303 -5.30 3.36 -7.94
C ILE A 303 -5.08 3.15 -6.45
N GLU A 304 -6.07 2.54 -5.82
CA GLU A 304 -6.05 2.22 -4.42
C GLU A 304 -6.48 0.77 -4.19
N SER A 305 -5.89 0.14 -3.17
CA SER A 305 -6.46 -1.04 -2.56
C SER A 305 -6.65 -0.81 -1.09
N GLY A 306 -7.59 -1.55 -0.54
CA GLY A 306 -7.85 -1.54 0.87
C GLY A 306 -8.68 -2.76 1.23
N PRO A 307 -8.61 -3.17 2.49
CA PRO A 307 -9.36 -4.32 2.96
C PRO A 307 -10.86 -4.02 3.14
N ASP A 308 -11.31 -2.83 2.76
CA ASP A 308 -12.70 -2.35 2.71
C ASP A 308 -13.49 -2.97 1.55
N ASN A 309 -12.83 -3.39 0.47
CA ASN A 309 -13.46 -3.93 -0.72
C ASN A 309 -12.72 -5.18 -1.25
N ASP A 310 -13.46 -6.10 -1.87
CA ASP A 310 -12.90 -7.35 -2.42
C ASP A 310 -12.32 -7.18 -3.84
N ARG A 311 -12.13 -5.94 -4.29
CA ARG A 311 -11.71 -5.68 -5.68
C ARG A 311 -10.22 -5.89 -5.89
N HIS A 312 -9.40 -5.74 -4.85
CA HIS A 312 -7.95 -6.01 -4.87
C HIS A 312 -7.26 -5.42 -6.12
N ALA A 313 -7.51 -4.13 -6.40
CA ALA A 313 -7.13 -3.51 -7.66
C ALA A 313 -5.62 -3.55 -7.93
N ILE A 314 -4.79 -3.30 -6.91
CA ILE A 314 -3.33 -3.36 -7.03
C ILE A 314 -2.84 -4.78 -7.36
N ALA A 315 -3.41 -5.82 -6.73
CA ALA A 315 -3.06 -7.21 -7.05
C ALA A 315 -3.42 -7.56 -8.50
N LYS A 316 -4.58 -7.09 -8.99
CA LYS A 316 -5.00 -7.27 -10.39
C LYS A 316 -4.13 -6.49 -11.37
N LEU A 317 -3.71 -5.26 -11.02
CA LEU A 317 -2.73 -4.49 -11.79
C LEU A 317 -1.44 -5.29 -11.93
N TYR A 318 -0.82 -5.71 -10.81
CA TYR A 318 0.43 -6.46 -10.85
C TYR A 318 0.30 -7.72 -11.68
N PHE A 319 -0.75 -8.52 -11.47
CA PHE A 319 -0.97 -9.74 -12.24
C PHE A 319 -1.09 -9.46 -13.74
N ALA A 320 -1.97 -8.53 -14.14
CA ALA A 320 -2.23 -8.24 -15.54
C ALA A 320 -1.02 -7.59 -16.24
N ALA A 321 -0.28 -6.71 -15.56
CA ALA A 321 0.91 -6.08 -16.09
C ALA A 321 2.04 -7.09 -16.30
N ILE A 322 2.28 -7.97 -15.32
CA ILE A 322 3.30 -9.03 -15.41
C ILE A 322 2.92 -10.05 -16.50
N ALA A 323 1.66 -10.49 -16.53
CA ALA A 323 1.18 -11.43 -17.54
C ALA A 323 1.21 -10.83 -18.95
N GLY A 324 0.95 -9.53 -19.08
CA GLY A 324 0.90 -8.81 -20.35
C GLY A 324 2.26 -8.38 -20.91
N ALA A 325 3.32 -8.34 -20.08
CA ALA A 325 4.66 -7.90 -20.46
C ALA A 325 5.19 -8.68 -21.68
N GLN A 326 5.87 -8.00 -22.60
CA GLN A 326 6.38 -8.58 -23.85
C GLN A 326 7.91 -8.63 -23.90
N ARG A 327 8.60 -7.70 -23.23
CA ARG A 327 10.06 -7.52 -23.32
C ARG A 327 10.72 -7.61 -21.95
N GLN A 328 10.29 -6.80 -20.98
CA GLN A 328 10.93 -6.74 -19.67
C GLN A 328 9.97 -6.44 -18.52
N ILE A 329 10.33 -6.93 -17.35
CA ILE A 329 9.72 -6.63 -16.06
C ILE A 329 10.84 -6.25 -15.09
N LEU A 330 10.81 -5.02 -14.59
CA LEU A 330 11.69 -4.56 -13.52
C LEU A 330 10.85 -4.33 -12.26
N LEU A 331 11.12 -5.09 -11.20
CA LEU A 331 10.38 -5.02 -9.95
C LEU A 331 11.32 -4.60 -8.82
N VAL A 332 10.97 -3.56 -8.09
CA VAL A 332 11.61 -3.14 -6.84
C VAL A 332 10.61 -3.25 -5.71
N THR A 333 10.99 -3.91 -4.62
CA THR A 333 10.16 -3.97 -3.42
C THR A 333 11.00 -4.26 -2.17
N PRO A 334 10.72 -3.62 -1.02
CA PRO A 334 11.39 -3.96 0.23
C PRO A 334 10.98 -5.35 0.73
N TYR A 335 9.72 -5.76 0.47
CA TYR A 335 9.13 -6.99 0.98
C TYR A 335 8.56 -7.79 -0.19
N PHE A 336 9.30 -8.84 -0.56
CA PHE A 336 8.92 -9.74 -1.65
C PHE A 336 8.35 -11.03 -1.07
N VAL A 337 7.03 -11.08 -0.88
CA VAL A 337 6.31 -12.26 -0.38
C VAL A 337 5.07 -12.49 -1.24
N PRO A 338 5.26 -12.83 -2.53
CA PRO A 338 4.16 -12.91 -3.48
C PRO A 338 3.15 -14.00 -3.13
N ASN A 339 1.91 -13.79 -3.56
CA ASN A 339 0.92 -14.86 -3.61
C ASN A 339 1.19 -15.82 -4.77
N GLU A 340 0.47 -16.94 -4.79
CA GLU A 340 0.61 -17.97 -5.83
C GLU A 340 0.37 -17.42 -7.24
N ALA A 341 -0.62 -16.54 -7.41
CA ALA A 341 -0.96 -15.96 -8.71
C ALA A 341 0.17 -15.07 -9.27
N LEU A 342 0.77 -14.22 -8.43
CA LEU A 342 1.87 -13.35 -8.81
C LEU A 342 3.17 -14.14 -9.02
N THR A 343 3.40 -15.18 -8.22
CA THR A 343 4.53 -16.10 -8.40
C THR A 343 4.42 -16.80 -9.75
N ALA A 344 3.25 -17.38 -10.05
CA ALA A 344 3.00 -18.03 -11.32
C ALA A 344 3.12 -17.06 -12.51
N ALA A 345 2.66 -15.82 -12.36
CA ALA A 345 2.78 -14.81 -13.41
C ALA A 345 4.25 -14.47 -13.72
N LEU A 346 5.08 -14.26 -12.69
CA LEU A 346 6.52 -13.98 -12.87
C LEU A 346 7.25 -15.14 -13.53
N ILE A 347 7.00 -16.38 -13.07
CA ILE A 347 7.57 -17.60 -13.65
C ILE A 347 7.15 -17.74 -15.12
N THR A 348 5.87 -17.56 -15.41
CA THR A 348 5.33 -17.70 -16.77
C THR A 348 5.90 -16.64 -17.70
N ALA A 349 6.08 -15.39 -17.23
CA ALA A 349 6.72 -14.34 -18.01
C ALA A 349 8.18 -14.71 -18.34
N ALA A 350 8.95 -15.17 -17.35
CA ALA A 350 10.35 -15.59 -17.57
C ALA A 350 10.43 -16.77 -18.56
N LEU A 351 9.56 -17.78 -18.43
CA LEU A 351 9.50 -18.93 -19.35
C LEU A 351 9.09 -18.56 -20.78
N ARG A 352 8.35 -17.45 -20.96
CA ARG A 352 8.04 -16.88 -22.28
C ARG A 352 9.21 -16.13 -22.91
N GLY A 353 10.34 -15.98 -22.21
CA GLY A 353 11.50 -15.22 -22.65
C GLY A 353 11.45 -13.73 -22.33
N VAL A 354 10.51 -13.29 -21.49
CA VAL A 354 10.50 -11.91 -20.97
C VAL A 354 11.64 -11.76 -19.97
N GLU A 355 12.39 -10.67 -20.06
CA GLU A 355 13.46 -10.38 -19.11
C GLU A 355 12.87 -9.94 -17.77
N VAL A 356 12.92 -10.80 -16.75
CA VAL A 356 12.39 -10.49 -15.41
C VAL A 356 13.54 -10.22 -14.45
N GLN A 357 13.60 -9.00 -13.92
CA GLN A 357 14.56 -8.59 -12.90
C GLN A 357 13.84 -8.11 -11.63
N LEU A 358 14.26 -8.65 -10.49
CA LEU A 358 13.80 -8.26 -9.15
C LEU A 358 14.97 -7.63 -8.39
N LEU A 359 14.73 -6.46 -7.80
CA LEU A 359 15.64 -5.79 -6.88
C LEU A 359 14.98 -5.73 -5.50
N ALA A 360 15.61 -6.35 -4.52
CA ALA A 360 15.13 -6.42 -3.13
C ALA A 360 16.28 -6.08 -2.17
N PRO A 361 16.00 -5.57 -0.95
CA PRO A 361 17.05 -5.29 0.01
C PRO A 361 17.73 -6.59 0.47
N LYS A 362 19.05 -6.58 0.57
CA LYS A 362 19.83 -7.67 1.17
C LYS A 362 19.48 -7.85 2.65
N GLN A 363 19.19 -6.76 3.35
CA GLN A 363 18.68 -6.79 4.72
C GLN A 363 17.54 -5.80 4.83
N SER A 364 16.37 -6.28 5.24
CA SER A 364 15.26 -5.41 5.62
C SER A 364 15.25 -5.14 7.13
N ASP A 365 14.39 -4.23 7.56
CA ASP A 365 14.06 -3.96 8.96
C ASP A 365 13.36 -5.15 9.69
N SER A 366 13.03 -6.21 8.96
CA SER A 366 12.43 -7.44 9.50
C SER A 366 13.15 -8.68 8.99
N TRP A 367 13.91 -9.34 9.87
CA TRP A 367 14.62 -10.59 9.57
C TRP A 367 13.67 -11.68 9.04
N LEU A 368 12.44 -11.73 9.56
CA LEU A 368 11.44 -12.72 9.17
C LEU A 368 10.98 -12.51 7.73
N VAL A 369 10.77 -11.25 7.32
CA VAL A 369 10.40 -10.92 5.94
C VAL A 369 11.56 -11.21 5.00
N SER A 370 12.79 -10.88 5.39
CA SER A 370 14.00 -11.22 4.63
C SER A 370 14.15 -12.74 4.43
N ALA A 371 13.83 -13.55 5.45
CA ALA A 371 13.85 -15.01 5.35
C ALA A 371 12.70 -15.56 4.47
N ALA A 372 11.50 -14.99 4.62
CA ALA A 372 10.34 -15.37 3.80
C ALA A 372 10.59 -15.08 2.32
N ALA A 373 11.16 -13.92 1.99
CA ALA A 373 11.47 -13.55 0.59
C ALA A 373 12.41 -14.55 -0.08
N ARG A 374 13.52 -14.92 0.59
CA ARG A 374 14.50 -15.88 0.06
C ARG A 374 13.92 -17.27 -0.20
N SER A 375 12.85 -17.65 0.50
CA SER A 375 12.14 -18.92 0.26
C SER A 375 11.51 -19.03 -1.14
N TYR A 376 11.31 -17.91 -1.84
CA TYR A 376 10.77 -17.86 -3.21
C TYR A 376 11.88 -17.74 -4.28
N TYR A 377 13.09 -17.35 -3.92
CA TYR A 377 14.13 -16.99 -4.88
C TYR A 377 14.61 -18.18 -5.70
N ASP A 378 14.78 -19.34 -5.07
CA ASP A 378 15.26 -20.55 -5.72
C ASP A 378 14.37 -21.05 -6.85
N GLU A 379 13.06 -20.84 -6.74
CA GLU A 379 12.05 -21.20 -7.73
C GLU A 379 12.08 -20.22 -8.91
N LEU A 380 12.10 -18.92 -8.61
CA LEU A 380 12.13 -17.85 -9.60
C LEU A 380 13.42 -17.86 -10.44
N VAL A 381 14.56 -18.00 -9.79
CA VAL A 381 15.87 -18.09 -10.47
C VAL A 381 15.94 -19.33 -11.34
N GLY A 382 15.34 -20.45 -10.89
CA GLY A 382 15.21 -21.67 -11.69
C GLY A 382 14.40 -21.48 -12.97
N ALA A 383 13.45 -20.53 -12.99
CA ALA A 383 12.65 -20.17 -14.15
C ALA A 383 13.29 -19.09 -15.06
N GLY A 384 14.45 -18.55 -14.68
CA GLY A 384 15.16 -17.51 -15.46
C GLY A 384 15.01 -16.08 -14.93
N VAL A 385 14.35 -15.88 -13.78
CA VAL A 385 14.28 -14.56 -13.13
C VAL A 385 15.65 -14.18 -12.56
N THR A 386 16.09 -12.96 -12.81
CA THR A 386 17.31 -12.41 -12.17
C THR A 386 16.94 -11.65 -10.92
N ILE A 387 17.54 -12.01 -9.79
CA ILE A 387 17.30 -11.36 -8.49
C ILE A 387 18.58 -10.66 -8.05
N HIS A 388 18.45 -9.40 -7.66
CA HIS A 388 19.52 -8.54 -7.15
C HIS A 388 19.20 -8.17 -5.70
N GLU A 389 20.15 -8.41 -4.80
CA GLU A 389 20.07 -8.06 -3.39
C GLU A 389 20.85 -6.75 -3.14
N TYR A 390 20.13 -5.65 -2.94
CA TYR A 390 20.68 -4.32 -2.70
C TYR A 390 21.35 -4.23 -1.32
N GLY A 391 22.64 -3.87 -1.30
CA GLY A 391 23.41 -3.68 -0.05
C GLY A 391 22.98 -2.40 0.70
N PRO A 392 23.43 -2.17 1.94
CA PRO A 392 23.08 -0.97 2.70
C PRO A 392 23.30 0.33 1.89
N PRO A 393 22.42 1.33 2.00
CA PRO A 393 21.29 1.45 2.94
C PRO A 393 20.05 0.63 2.53
N MET A 394 18.98 0.66 3.34
CA MET A 394 17.76 -0.10 3.02
C MET A 394 17.10 0.40 1.73
N LEU A 395 16.79 -0.53 0.83
CA LEU A 395 15.96 -0.28 -0.35
C LEU A 395 14.48 -0.41 0.02
N HIS A 396 13.75 0.70 -0.04
CA HIS A 396 12.35 0.79 0.35
C HIS A 396 11.42 1.25 -0.77
N ALA A 397 11.91 1.42 -2.01
CA ALA A 397 11.05 1.74 -3.16
C ALA A 397 10.06 0.61 -3.52
N LYS A 398 8.88 1.00 -4.04
CA LYS A 398 7.89 0.09 -4.62
C LYS A 398 7.65 0.51 -6.06
N LEU A 399 8.28 -0.21 -6.97
CA LEU A 399 8.31 0.11 -8.38
C LEU A 399 8.05 -1.15 -9.20
N LEU A 400 7.15 -1.07 -10.16
CA LEU A 400 7.08 -2.00 -11.28
C LEU A 400 7.29 -1.20 -12.57
N VAL A 401 8.19 -1.64 -13.45
CA VAL A 401 8.30 -1.16 -14.83
C VAL A 401 8.05 -2.33 -15.77
N VAL A 402 7.17 -2.13 -16.76
CA VAL A 402 6.86 -3.09 -17.81
C VAL A 402 7.17 -2.47 -19.16
N ASP A 403 8.04 -3.15 -19.92
CA ASP A 403 8.42 -2.82 -21.29
C ASP A 403 8.90 -1.37 -21.52
N GLU A 404 9.35 -0.68 -20.46
CA GLU A 404 9.70 0.76 -20.47
C GLU A 404 8.58 1.66 -21.03
N ARG A 405 7.33 1.22 -20.88
CA ARG A 405 6.13 1.95 -21.34
C ARG A 405 5.16 2.23 -20.21
N ILE A 406 5.06 1.28 -19.28
CA ILE A 406 4.20 1.37 -18.12
C ILE A 406 5.07 1.30 -16.88
N ALA A 407 4.82 2.18 -15.92
CA ALA A 407 5.38 2.07 -14.59
C ALA A 407 4.31 2.19 -13.52
N ALA A 408 4.50 1.55 -12.38
CA ALA A 408 3.64 1.72 -11.21
C ALA A 408 4.52 2.05 -9.99
N VAL A 409 4.23 3.17 -9.34
CA VAL A 409 4.98 3.68 -8.18
C VAL A 409 4.00 4.01 -7.06
N GLY A 410 4.34 3.69 -5.81
CA GLY A 410 3.47 4.02 -4.69
C GLY A 410 3.88 3.36 -3.39
N SER A 411 2.90 2.99 -2.58
CA SER A 411 3.12 2.48 -1.23
C SER A 411 3.06 0.95 -1.10
N ALA A 412 2.47 0.26 -2.07
CA ALA A 412 2.13 -1.16 -1.98
C ALA A 412 3.34 -2.07 -2.21
N ASN A 413 3.70 -2.83 -1.19
CA ASN A 413 4.70 -3.90 -1.28
C ASN A 413 4.20 -5.06 -2.14
N PHE A 414 5.13 -5.93 -2.54
CA PHE A 414 4.81 -7.17 -3.25
C PHE A 414 4.58 -8.33 -2.25
N ASP A 415 3.71 -8.09 -1.26
CA ASP A 415 3.36 -9.02 -0.19
C ASP A 415 1.83 -9.16 -0.02
N ASN A 416 1.37 -10.20 0.68
CA ASN A 416 -0.07 -10.42 0.86
C ASN A 416 -0.73 -9.31 1.65
N ARG A 417 -0.01 -8.74 2.63
CA ARG A 417 -0.54 -7.72 3.51
C ARG A 417 -0.85 -6.41 2.79
N SER A 418 0.05 -5.87 1.97
CA SER A 418 -0.19 -4.70 1.12
C SER A 418 -1.28 -4.97 0.09
N LEU A 419 -1.31 -6.18 -0.49
CA LEU A 419 -2.27 -6.52 -1.54
C LEU A 419 -3.70 -6.75 -1.03
N THR A 420 -3.89 -7.06 0.26
CA THR A 420 -5.20 -7.48 0.79
C THR A 420 -5.62 -6.87 2.13
N LEU A 421 -4.68 -6.46 2.99
CA LEU A 421 -4.95 -6.08 4.39
C LEU A 421 -4.68 -4.61 4.71
N ASN A 422 -3.79 -3.94 3.98
CA ASN A 422 -3.48 -2.52 4.15
C ASN A 422 -4.25 -1.66 3.15
N PHE A 423 -4.51 -0.42 3.56
CA PHE A 423 -4.88 0.63 2.61
C PHE A 423 -3.60 1.13 1.93
N GLU A 424 -3.59 1.08 0.62
CA GLU A 424 -2.45 1.40 -0.23
C GLU A 424 -2.88 2.31 -1.38
N ALA A 425 -1.92 3.02 -1.96
CA ALA A 425 -2.10 3.79 -3.18
C ALA A 425 -0.92 3.57 -4.13
N MET A 426 -1.20 3.51 -5.43
CA MET A 426 -0.21 3.41 -6.50
C MET A 426 -0.61 4.34 -7.65
N ALA A 427 0.36 5.04 -8.23
CA ALA A 427 0.20 5.77 -9.48
C ALA A 427 0.72 4.90 -10.62
N VAL A 428 -0.15 4.57 -11.57
CA VAL A 428 0.23 3.93 -12.83
C VAL A 428 0.54 5.02 -13.84
N LEU A 429 1.76 5.03 -14.35
CA LEU A 429 2.27 5.93 -15.38
C LEU A 429 2.19 5.22 -16.73
N TYR A 430 1.47 5.81 -17.68
CA TYR A 430 1.40 5.36 -19.07
C TYR A 430 2.23 6.31 -19.95
N ASP A 431 3.53 6.36 -19.68
CA ASP A 431 4.47 7.27 -20.35
C ASP A 431 5.84 6.61 -20.48
N ALA A 432 6.31 6.45 -21.72
CA ALA A 432 7.58 5.79 -22.01
C ALA A 432 8.80 6.59 -21.54
N GLY A 433 8.70 7.92 -21.49
CA GLY A 433 9.77 8.79 -21.01
C GLY A 433 10.03 8.60 -19.52
N LEU A 434 8.96 8.62 -18.71
CA LEU A 434 9.01 8.36 -17.27
C LEU A 434 9.36 6.91 -16.96
N ALA A 435 8.76 5.94 -17.65
CA ALA A 435 9.08 4.52 -17.46
C ALA A 435 10.55 4.22 -17.80
N GLY A 436 11.10 4.84 -18.86
CA GLY A 436 12.51 4.75 -19.20
C GLY A 436 13.44 5.42 -18.18
N GLN A 437 13.03 6.54 -17.56
CA GLN A 437 13.78 7.14 -16.44
C GLN A 437 13.84 6.20 -15.24
N LEU A 438 12.70 5.60 -14.86
CA LEU A 438 12.62 4.64 -13.77
C LEU A 438 13.43 3.36 -14.04
N ALA A 439 13.46 2.88 -15.28
CA ALA A 439 14.32 1.77 -15.68
C ALA A 439 15.82 2.10 -15.54
N ARG A 440 16.23 3.33 -15.87
CA ARG A 440 17.61 3.78 -15.63
C ARG A 440 17.94 3.87 -14.14
N GLY A 441 17.01 4.35 -13.32
CA GLY A 441 17.14 4.34 -11.86
C GLY A 441 17.33 2.92 -11.32
N PHE A 442 16.49 1.97 -11.75
CA PHE A 442 16.64 0.54 -11.44
C PHE A 442 18.02 0.00 -11.80
N ALA A 443 18.51 0.29 -13.02
CA ALA A 443 19.81 -0.17 -13.47
C ALA A 443 20.95 0.44 -12.64
N ALA A 444 20.81 1.70 -12.20
CA ALA A 444 21.78 2.34 -11.31
C ALA A 444 21.79 1.71 -9.91
N ASP A 445 20.62 1.43 -9.34
CA ASP A 445 20.51 0.78 -8.04
C ASP A 445 21.03 -0.67 -8.10
N SER A 446 20.78 -1.38 -9.21
CA SER A 446 21.26 -2.76 -9.41
C SER A 446 22.79 -2.86 -9.46
N ARG A 447 23.52 -1.80 -9.83
CA ARG A 447 25.00 -1.77 -9.76
C ARG A 447 25.54 -1.81 -8.33
N HIS A 448 24.73 -1.41 -7.35
CA HIS A 448 25.05 -1.46 -5.92
C HIS A 448 24.51 -2.74 -5.25
N ALA A 449 23.93 -3.64 -6.03
CA ALA A 449 23.38 -4.89 -5.57
C ALA A 449 24.27 -6.07 -5.93
N SER A 450 24.21 -7.11 -5.10
CA SER A 450 24.79 -8.42 -5.45
C SER A 450 23.74 -9.29 -6.10
N ARG A 451 24.06 -9.91 -7.24
CA ARG A 451 23.17 -10.91 -7.85
C ARG A 451 23.01 -12.09 -6.91
N TYR A 452 21.77 -12.47 -6.61
CA TYR A 452 21.48 -13.68 -5.87
C TYR A 452 21.85 -14.90 -6.72
N VAL A 453 22.62 -15.81 -6.12
CA VAL A 453 22.99 -17.08 -6.74
C VAL A 453 22.49 -18.18 -5.82
N LYS A 454 21.71 -19.11 -6.41
CA LYS A 454 21.16 -20.27 -5.72
C LYS A 454 22.27 -20.96 -4.90
N PRO A 455 22.13 -21.07 -3.56
CA PRO A 455 23.18 -21.64 -2.70
C PRO A 455 23.52 -23.11 -3.01
N GLY A 456 22.64 -23.82 -3.73
CA GLY A 456 22.80 -25.24 -4.01
C GLY A 456 22.90 -26.06 -2.71
N ARG A 457 23.84 -27.02 -2.65
CA ARG A 457 24.10 -27.84 -1.44
C ARG A 457 24.79 -27.07 -0.29
N ARG A 458 25.10 -25.78 -0.46
CA ARG A 458 25.84 -24.98 0.56
C ARG A 458 24.95 -24.38 1.65
N ALA A 459 23.62 -24.38 1.49
CA ALA A 459 22.72 -23.91 2.55
C ALA A 459 22.66 -24.92 3.70
N THR A 460 22.86 -24.45 4.93
CA THR A 460 22.72 -25.31 6.13
C THR A 460 21.27 -25.76 6.30
N LEU A 461 21.04 -26.92 6.92
CA LEU A 461 19.70 -27.41 7.21
C LEU A 461 18.88 -26.40 8.02
N GLY A 462 19.53 -25.69 8.96
CA GLY A 462 18.91 -24.64 9.77
C GLY A 462 18.42 -23.44 8.94
N GLN A 463 19.21 -22.99 7.95
CA GLN A 463 18.80 -21.92 7.03
C GLN A 463 17.57 -22.35 6.21
N ARG A 464 17.61 -23.55 5.62
CA ARG A 464 16.49 -24.09 4.82
C ARG A 464 15.21 -24.25 5.64
N LEU A 465 15.31 -24.74 6.88
CA LEU A 465 14.17 -24.87 7.79
C LEU A 465 13.61 -23.50 8.20
N GLY A 466 14.49 -22.53 8.48
CA GLY A 466 14.10 -21.16 8.80
C GLY A 466 13.34 -20.48 7.66
N GLU A 467 13.88 -20.53 6.44
CA GLU A 467 13.23 -19.98 5.24
C GLU A 467 11.89 -20.68 4.94
N SER A 468 11.85 -22.02 5.04
CA SER A 468 10.62 -22.79 4.79
C SER A 468 9.54 -22.53 5.83
N THR A 469 9.93 -22.32 7.09
CA THR A 469 8.99 -21.99 8.17
C THR A 469 8.51 -20.54 8.06
N ALA A 470 9.38 -19.62 7.64
CA ALA A 470 8.99 -18.24 7.32
C ALA A 470 7.95 -18.19 6.20
N ARG A 471 8.07 -19.06 5.18
CA ARG A 471 7.06 -19.20 4.10
C ARG A 471 5.66 -19.60 4.60
N LEU A 472 5.57 -20.34 5.71
CA LEU A 472 4.26 -20.67 6.32
C LEU A 472 3.57 -19.43 6.90
N LEU A 473 4.34 -18.39 7.23
CA LEU A 473 3.84 -17.11 7.72
C LEU A 473 3.55 -16.10 6.61
N SER A 474 3.86 -16.42 5.34
CA SER A 474 3.60 -15.56 4.17
C SER A 474 2.18 -15.00 4.06
N PRO A 475 1.10 -15.70 4.46
CA PRO A 475 -0.24 -15.11 4.43
C PRO A 475 -0.47 -13.97 5.45
N LEU A 476 0.41 -13.85 6.45
CA LEU A 476 0.35 -12.83 7.51
C LEU A 476 1.32 -11.67 7.29
N LEU A 477 2.36 -11.91 6.48
CA LEU A 477 3.35 -10.94 6.01
C LEU A 477 2.83 -10.21 4.77
#